data_AF-A0A959SK34-F1
#
_entry.id   AF-A0A959SK34-F1
#
_cell.length_a   1.000
_cell.length_b   1.000
_cell.length_c   1.000
_cell.angle_alpha   90.00
_cell.angle_beta   90.00
_cell.angle_gamma   90.00
#
_symmetry.space_group_name_H-M   'P 1'
#
loop_
_entity.id
_entity.type
_entity.pdbx_description
1 polymer ?
#
loop_
_entity_poly.entity_id
_entity_poly.type
_entity_poly.pdbx_seq_one_letter_code
_entity_poly.pdbx_strand_id
1 'polypeptide(L)'
;MKQSIIIAIAAFLTLQACAPEDPRTTEPYRQLQEDQARAEALVSSKDSTINELFGTFNRISENLRTIRSKQGDLVAPAPGAESKAEMEQRIMGDIEEIDALLSENRKLVAKLRAQAKNNSVSIAELDRTVADLEKSIGEKDTEIGILKEQLASTNSSLATLIEMYRDKSQLADMQRNEMNTAYYAVGTAKELKDNGVLTKEGGVAGLGGVNKLNMASLPKDYFSAIDITATNEIDLGGKKAKLGTSHPEGSYRLEEGSGKLVILDAEKFWSISKYLVVVID
;
A
#
# COMPACT_ATOMS: atom_id res chain seq x y z
N MET A 1 97.19 43.74 -61.24
CA MET A 1 95.95 42.98 -61.45
C MET A 1 95.63 41.97 -60.34
N LYS A 2 96.59 41.37 -59.61
CA LYS A 2 96.29 40.42 -58.53
C LYS A 2 95.75 41.04 -57.23
N GLN A 3 96.08 42.30 -56.90
CA GLN A 3 95.56 42.97 -55.69
C GLN A 3 94.12 43.50 -55.85
N SER A 4 93.73 43.87 -57.07
CA SER A 4 92.38 44.37 -57.37
C SER A 4 91.30 43.28 -57.27
N ILE A 5 91.67 42.02 -57.49
CA ILE A 5 90.77 40.86 -57.40
C ILE A 5 90.54 40.44 -55.93
N ILE A 6 91.55 40.60 -55.06
CA ILE A 6 91.44 40.25 -53.64
C ILE A 6 90.51 41.22 -52.89
N ILE A 7 90.53 42.51 -53.24
CA ILE A 7 89.66 43.52 -52.62
C ILE A 7 88.20 43.31 -53.05
N ALA A 8 87.94 42.89 -54.29
CA ALA A 8 86.58 42.61 -54.77
C ALA A 8 85.97 41.35 -54.11
N ILE A 9 86.78 40.33 -53.80
CA ILE A 9 86.32 39.12 -53.11
C ILE A 9 86.07 39.40 -51.61
N ALA A 10 86.90 40.23 -50.97
CA ALA A 10 86.68 40.65 -49.59
C ALA A 10 85.42 41.52 -49.40
N ALA A 11 85.08 42.37 -50.39
CA ALA A 11 83.85 43.16 -50.37
C ALA A 11 82.58 42.32 -50.67
N PHE A 12 82.71 41.21 -51.41
CA PHE A 12 81.58 40.31 -51.68
C PHE A 12 81.30 39.35 -50.50
N LEU A 13 82.33 39.02 -49.70
CA LEU A 13 82.19 38.22 -48.47
C LEU A 13 81.59 38.99 -47.29
N THR A 14 81.70 40.33 -47.26
CA THR A 14 81.05 41.15 -46.21
C THR A 14 79.59 41.50 -46.50
N LEU A 15 79.11 41.28 -47.73
CA LEU A 15 77.70 41.48 -48.12
C LEU A 15 76.81 40.25 -47.86
N GLN A 16 77.38 39.07 -47.60
CA GLN A 16 76.62 37.87 -47.23
C GLN A 16 76.39 37.73 -45.71
N ALA A 17 76.98 38.60 -44.90
CA ALA A 17 76.76 38.62 -43.44
C ALA A 17 75.48 39.36 -43.01
N CYS A 18 74.68 39.85 -43.97
CA CYS A 18 73.44 40.57 -43.72
C CYS A 18 72.32 40.02 -44.62
N ALA A 19 72.07 38.71 -44.56
CA ALA A 19 70.75 38.20 -44.89
C ALA A 19 69.84 38.54 -43.69
N PRO A 20 68.69 39.22 -43.88
CA PRO A 20 67.76 39.43 -42.77
C PRO A 20 67.33 38.06 -42.25
N GLU A 21 67.78 37.73 -41.04
CA GLU A 21 67.42 36.52 -40.32
C GLU A 21 65.89 36.47 -40.21
N ASP A 22 65.26 35.38 -40.65
CA ASP A 22 63.80 35.28 -40.64
C ASP A 22 63.31 35.53 -39.20
N PRO A 23 62.51 36.58 -38.95
CA PRO A 23 62.06 36.90 -37.60
C PRO A 23 61.34 35.72 -36.92
N ARG A 24 60.84 34.74 -37.69
CA ARG A 24 60.22 33.51 -37.20
C ARG A 24 61.19 32.47 -36.64
N THR A 25 62.48 32.55 -36.97
CA THR A 25 63.52 31.65 -36.45
C THR A 25 64.24 32.23 -35.24
N THR A 26 63.92 33.46 -34.84
CA THR A 26 64.51 34.08 -33.66
C THR A 26 63.97 33.44 -32.37
N GLU A 27 64.83 33.33 -31.37
CA GLU A 27 64.49 32.67 -30.09
C GLU A 27 63.27 33.28 -29.36
N PRO A 28 63.06 34.61 -29.37
CA PRO A 28 61.83 35.22 -28.85
C PRO A 28 60.57 34.76 -29.59
N TYR A 29 60.66 34.49 -30.90
CA TYR A 29 59.52 34.06 -31.71
C TYR A 29 59.17 32.60 -31.46
N ARG A 30 60.17 31.74 -31.23
CA ARG A 30 59.96 30.33 -30.81
C ARG A 30 59.31 30.25 -29.42
N GLN A 31 59.79 31.05 -28.47
CA GLN A 31 59.17 31.15 -27.14
C GLN A 31 57.71 31.61 -27.24
N LEU A 32 57.42 32.61 -28.08
CA LEU A 32 56.05 33.08 -28.29
C LEU A 32 55.13 31.98 -28.86
N GLN A 33 55.64 31.15 -29.78
CA GLN A 33 54.89 30.00 -30.32
C GLN A 33 54.66 28.91 -29.27
N GLU A 34 55.66 28.61 -28.45
CA GLU A 34 55.52 27.63 -27.35
C GLU A 34 54.52 28.12 -26.29
N ASP A 35 54.57 29.40 -25.95
CA ASP A 35 53.61 30.02 -25.03
C ASP A 35 52.19 30.04 -25.61
N GLN A 36 52.03 30.33 -26.91
CA GLN A 36 50.74 30.25 -27.58
C GLN A 36 50.20 28.81 -27.57
N ALA A 37 51.01 27.83 -27.94
CA ALA A 37 50.60 26.42 -27.94
C ALA A 37 50.22 25.95 -26.53
N ARG A 38 50.96 26.40 -25.50
CA ARG A 38 50.66 26.11 -24.10
C ARG A 38 49.37 26.77 -23.64
N ALA A 39 49.11 28.02 -24.05
CA ALA A 39 47.88 28.72 -23.77
C ALA A 39 46.67 28.05 -24.45
N GLU A 40 46.79 27.66 -25.71
CA GLU A 40 45.77 26.92 -26.45
C GLU A 40 45.46 25.57 -25.81
N ALA A 41 46.48 24.82 -25.38
CA ALA A 41 46.30 23.56 -24.65
C ALA A 41 45.59 23.75 -23.31
N LEU A 42 45.92 24.83 -22.57
CA LEU A 42 45.27 25.17 -21.31
C LEU A 42 43.80 25.55 -21.53
N VAL A 43 43.51 26.36 -22.55
CA VAL A 43 42.13 26.75 -22.91
C VAL A 43 41.32 25.53 -23.31
N SER A 44 41.84 24.68 -24.20
CA SER A 44 41.18 23.44 -24.63
C SER A 44 40.89 22.49 -23.44
N SER A 45 41.84 22.33 -22.53
CA SER A 45 41.65 21.54 -21.30
C SER A 45 40.56 22.15 -20.40
N LYS A 46 40.53 23.48 -20.26
CA LYS A 46 39.48 24.16 -19.50
C LYS A 46 38.10 24.02 -20.15
N ASP A 47 38.00 24.20 -21.46
CA ASP A 47 36.74 24.06 -22.20
C ASP A 47 36.17 22.64 -22.08
N SER A 48 37.03 21.62 -22.17
CA SER A 48 36.60 20.22 -21.96
C SER A 48 36.07 19.98 -20.55
N THR A 49 36.73 20.54 -19.53
CA THR A 49 36.30 20.43 -18.12
C THR A 49 34.97 21.14 -17.89
N ILE A 50 34.81 22.34 -18.45
CA ILE A 50 33.56 23.12 -18.37
C ILE A 50 32.42 22.34 -19.01
N ASN A 51 32.62 21.76 -20.19
CA ASN A 51 31.60 20.95 -20.85
C ASN A 51 31.21 19.71 -20.03
N GLU A 52 32.18 19.06 -19.38
CA GLU A 52 31.90 17.92 -18.51
C GLU A 52 31.11 18.32 -17.23
N LEU A 53 31.46 19.47 -16.63
CA LEU A 53 30.73 20.03 -15.49
C LEU A 53 29.27 20.34 -15.88
N PHE A 54 29.05 21.02 -17.01
CA PHE A 54 27.70 21.31 -17.51
C PHE A 54 26.92 20.05 -17.84
N GLY A 55 27.57 19.04 -18.44
CA GLY A 55 26.95 17.74 -18.69
C GLY A 55 26.49 17.05 -17.40
N THR A 56 27.33 17.08 -16.37
CA THR A 56 27.01 16.50 -15.06
C THR A 56 25.89 17.26 -14.37
N PHE A 57 25.92 18.60 -14.42
CA PHE A 57 24.86 19.46 -13.89
C PHE A 57 23.50 19.23 -14.58
N ASN A 58 23.50 19.16 -15.91
CA ASN A 58 22.29 18.89 -16.69
C ASN A 58 21.66 17.55 -16.32
N ARG A 59 22.50 16.52 -16.12
CA ARG A 59 22.04 15.18 -15.72
C ARG A 59 21.43 15.17 -14.32
N ILE A 60 22.04 15.86 -13.35
CA ILE A 60 21.47 16.02 -12.01
C ILE A 60 20.14 16.77 -12.08
N SER A 61 20.09 17.86 -12.84
CA SER A 61 18.88 18.66 -13.01
C SER A 61 17.74 17.86 -13.61
N GLU A 62 18.03 17.02 -14.60
CA GLU A 62 17.05 16.13 -15.20
C GLU A 62 16.56 15.07 -14.22
N ASN A 63 17.47 14.39 -13.52
CA ASN A 63 17.12 13.43 -12.49
C ASN A 63 16.22 14.06 -11.41
N LEU A 64 16.52 15.29 -10.96
CA LEU A 64 15.70 16.01 -9.97
C LEU A 64 14.30 16.36 -10.50
N ARG A 65 14.15 16.66 -11.80
CA ARG A 65 12.83 16.85 -12.43
C ARG A 65 12.05 15.55 -12.46
N THR A 66 12.69 14.45 -12.87
CA THR A 66 12.06 13.12 -12.87
C THR A 66 11.62 12.72 -11.47
N ILE A 67 12.47 12.90 -10.46
CA ILE A 67 12.11 12.64 -9.06
C ILE A 67 10.89 13.46 -8.66
N ARG A 68 10.85 14.77 -8.98
CA ARG A 68 9.71 15.62 -8.65
C ARG A 68 8.42 15.16 -9.34
N SER A 69 8.49 14.75 -10.60
CA SER A 69 7.34 14.22 -11.33
C SER A 69 6.78 12.98 -10.63
N LYS A 70 7.65 12.00 -10.38
CA LYS A 70 7.26 10.75 -9.71
C LYS A 70 6.71 10.98 -8.32
N GLN A 71 7.33 11.86 -7.53
CA GLN A 71 6.79 12.25 -6.22
C GLN A 71 5.39 12.86 -6.32
N GLY A 72 5.10 13.63 -7.38
CA GLY A 72 3.75 14.11 -7.66
C GLY A 72 2.77 12.97 -7.97
N ASP A 73 3.21 11.98 -8.74
CA ASP A 73 2.42 10.80 -9.11
C ASP A 73 2.12 9.88 -7.90
N LEU A 74 2.96 9.90 -6.87
CA LEU A 74 2.68 9.21 -5.60
C LEU A 74 1.47 9.81 -4.86
N VAL A 75 1.24 11.11 -5.01
CA VAL A 75 0.15 11.84 -4.33
C VAL A 75 -1.10 11.92 -5.19
N ALA A 76 -0.96 11.88 -6.52
CA ALA A 76 -2.07 11.95 -7.44
C ALA A 76 -2.81 10.60 -7.55
N PRO A 77 -4.15 10.58 -7.45
CA PRO A 77 -4.92 9.39 -7.78
C PRO A 77 -4.77 9.10 -9.28
N ALA A 78 -4.46 7.84 -9.64
CA ALA A 78 -4.32 7.45 -11.03
C ALA A 78 -5.61 7.66 -11.82
N PRO A 79 -5.53 7.97 -13.13
CA PRO A 79 -6.70 8.10 -13.98
C PRO A 79 -7.33 6.73 -14.25
N GLY A 80 -8.31 6.35 -13.41
CA GLY A 80 -9.06 5.10 -13.55
C GLY A 80 -9.46 4.50 -12.21
N ALA A 81 -10.33 3.49 -12.23
CA ALA A 81 -10.59 2.65 -11.06
C ALA A 81 -9.49 1.60 -10.94
N GLU A 82 -8.33 1.99 -10.43
CA GLU A 82 -7.27 1.04 -10.09
C GLU A 82 -7.62 0.26 -8.82
N SER A 83 -7.25 -1.02 -8.82
CA SER A 83 -7.25 -1.81 -7.59
C SER A 83 -6.19 -1.26 -6.63
N LYS A 84 -6.45 -1.37 -5.33
CA LYS A 84 -5.48 -1.01 -4.30
C LYS A 84 -4.12 -1.70 -4.50
N ALA A 85 -4.13 -2.97 -4.93
CA ALA A 85 -2.89 -3.73 -5.16
C ALA A 85 -2.05 -3.14 -6.30
N GLU A 86 -2.72 -2.63 -7.35
CA GLU A 86 -2.05 -2.00 -8.50
C GLU A 86 -1.46 -0.64 -8.10
N MET A 87 -2.20 0.13 -7.31
CA MET A 87 -1.73 1.40 -6.75
C MET A 87 -0.50 1.20 -5.84
N GLU A 88 -0.52 0.21 -4.96
CA GLU A 88 0.60 -0.12 -4.09
C GLU A 88 1.85 -0.53 -4.87
N GLN A 89 1.68 -1.41 -5.87
CA GLN A 89 2.79 -1.82 -6.74
C GLN A 89 3.40 -0.66 -7.52
N ARG A 90 2.57 0.25 -8.05
CA ARG A 90 3.07 1.46 -8.71
C ARG A 90 3.87 2.32 -7.73
N ILE A 91 3.31 2.63 -6.56
CA ILE A 91 3.96 3.48 -5.55
C ILE A 91 5.32 2.89 -5.14
N MET A 92 5.40 1.58 -4.92
CA MET A 92 6.65 0.91 -4.60
C MET A 92 7.67 1.01 -5.74
N GLY A 93 7.25 0.77 -6.99
CA GLY A 93 8.12 0.91 -8.16
C GLY A 93 8.64 2.34 -8.35
N ASP A 94 7.77 3.34 -8.19
CA ASP A 94 8.17 4.75 -8.29
C ASP A 94 9.16 5.14 -7.19
N ILE A 95 8.99 4.64 -5.96
CA ILE A 95 9.92 4.86 -4.86
C ILE A 95 11.29 4.22 -5.15
N GLU A 96 11.34 3.00 -5.71
CA GLU A 96 12.58 2.33 -6.09
C GLU A 96 13.33 3.10 -7.19
N GLU A 97 12.62 3.61 -8.18
CA GLU A 97 13.20 4.44 -9.23
C GLU A 97 13.72 5.78 -8.68
N ILE A 98 12.98 6.41 -7.76
CA ILE A 98 13.43 7.64 -7.09
C ILE A 98 14.72 7.38 -6.29
N ASP A 99 14.80 6.29 -5.54
CA ASP A 99 16.01 5.91 -4.78
C ASP A 99 17.23 5.74 -5.71
N ALA A 100 17.03 5.11 -6.87
CA ALA A 100 18.08 4.91 -7.86
C ALA A 100 18.59 6.26 -8.40
N LEU A 101 17.68 7.19 -8.73
CA LEU A 101 18.00 8.53 -9.22
C LEU A 101 18.70 9.38 -8.14
N LEU A 102 18.28 9.29 -6.88
CA LEU A 102 18.94 9.96 -5.75
C LEU A 102 20.36 9.41 -5.53
N SER A 103 20.53 8.10 -5.65
CA SER A 103 21.84 7.43 -5.58
C SER A 103 22.77 7.86 -6.72
N GLU A 104 22.26 7.97 -7.95
CA GLU A 104 23.01 8.50 -9.08
C GLU A 104 23.40 9.97 -8.83
N ASN A 105 22.45 10.80 -8.41
CA ASN A 105 22.71 12.21 -8.11
C ASN A 105 23.79 12.40 -7.05
N ARG A 106 23.83 11.58 -5.98
CA ARG A 106 24.92 11.61 -4.99
C ARG A 106 26.28 11.39 -5.64
N LYS A 107 26.38 10.42 -6.56
CA LYS A 107 27.63 10.14 -7.29
C LYS A 107 28.02 11.30 -8.22
N LEU A 108 27.06 11.87 -8.93
CA LEU A 108 27.29 12.99 -9.84
C LEU A 108 27.69 14.27 -9.09
N VAL A 109 27.08 14.54 -7.95
CA VAL A 109 27.44 15.66 -7.07
C VAL A 109 28.83 15.47 -6.47
N ALA A 110 29.18 14.26 -6.02
CA ALA A 110 30.54 13.96 -5.57
C ALA A 110 31.57 14.17 -6.68
N LYS A 111 31.24 13.79 -7.93
CA LYS A 111 32.07 14.04 -9.11
C LYS A 111 32.23 15.55 -9.37
N LEU A 112 31.13 16.31 -9.40
CA LEU A 112 31.15 17.77 -9.54
C LEU A 112 32.02 18.43 -8.47
N ARG A 113 31.89 18.00 -7.21
CA ARG A 113 32.67 18.53 -6.09
C ARG A 113 34.17 18.28 -6.26
N ALA A 114 34.54 17.08 -6.72
CA ALA A 114 35.93 16.75 -7.00
C ALA A 114 36.50 17.59 -8.15
N GLN A 115 35.72 17.78 -9.22
CA GLN A 115 36.10 18.60 -10.37
C GLN A 115 36.21 20.09 -10.02
N ALA A 116 35.29 20.61 -9.20
CA ALA A 116 35.33 21.98 -8.68
C ALA A 116 36.61 22.24 -7.89
N LYS A 117 36.99 21.31 -6.99
CA LYS A 117 38.17 21.43 -6.13
C LYS A 117 39.50 21.32 -6.90
N ASN A 118 39.55 20.50 -7.95
CA ASN A 118 40.78 20.25 -8.72
C ASN A 118 41.09 21.37 -9.72
N ASN A 119 40.12 22.22 -10.06
CA ASN A 119 40.37 23.41 -10.86
C ASN A 119 40.76 24.60 -9.96
N SER A 120 41.97 25.13 -10.17
CA SER A 120 42.50 26.30 -9.44
C SER A 120 41.70 27.59 -9.66
N VAL A 121 40.76 27.58 -10.59
CA VAL A 121 39.70 28.57 -10.77
C VAL A 121 38.44 28.02 -10.10
N SER A 122 38.44 27.92 -8.77
CA SER A 122 37.21 27.61 -8.02
C SER A 122 36.27 28.78 -8.22
N ILE A 123 35.29 28.62 -9.09
CA ILE A 123 34.20 29.58 -9.22
C ILE A 123 33.38 29.39 -7.94
N ALA A 124 33.41 30.36 -7.02
CA ALA A 124 32.64 30.30 -5.77
C ALA A 124 31.16 29.96 -6.00
N GLU A 125 30.63 30.29 -7.19
CA GLU A 125 29.29 29.92 -7.64
C GLU A 125 29.08 28.41 -7.88
N LEU A 126 30.10 27.70 -8.37
CA LEU A 126 30.05 26.24 -8.54
C LEU A 126 30.03 25.53 -7.18
N ASP A 127 30.83 26.00 -6.22
CA ASP A 127 30.83 25.47 -4.85
C ASP A 127 29.46 25.69 -4.18
N ARG A 128 28.84 26.87 -4.36
CA ARG A 128 27.47 27.14 -3.90
C ARG A 128 26.46 26.19 -4.56
N THR A 129 26.55 26.03 -5.88
CA THR A 129 25.64 25.14 -6.63
C THR A 129 25.75 23.70 -6.14
N VAL A 130 26.97 23.20 -5.91
CA VAL A 130 27.21 21.85 -5.36
C VAL A 130 26.60 21.73 -3.96
N ALA A 131 26.79 22.72 -3.08
CA ALA A 131 26.20 22.72 -1.74
C ALA A 131 24.66 22.72 -1.77
N ASP A 132 24.06 23.50 -2.67
CA ASP A 132 22.60 23.54 -2.85
C ASP A 132 22.06 22.21 -3.38
N LEU A 133 22.78 21.55 -4.30
CA LEU A 133 22.43 20.22 -4.78
C LEU A 133 22.54 19.15 -3.68
N GLU A 134 23.61 19.18 -2.88
CA GLU A 134 23.76 18.29 -1.71
C GLU A 134 22.59 18.46 -0.73
N LYS A 135 22.22 19.70 -0.44
CA LYS A 135 21.08 20.02 0.42
C LYS A 135 19.76 19.50 -0.17
N SER A 136 19.50 19.77 -1.45
CA SER A 136 18.26 19.34 -2.11
C SER A 136 18.11 17.82 -2.16
N ILE A 137 19.22 17.09 -2.38
CA ILE A 137 19.21 15.62 -2.34
C ILE A 137 18.89 15.13 -0.91
N GLY A 138 19.50 15.73 0.11
CA GLY A 138 19.23 15.35 1.50
C GLY A 138 17.79 15.62 1.96
N GLU A 139 17.20 16.73 1.52
CA GLU A 139 15.77 17.02 1.75
C GLU A 139 14.87 15.96 1.09
N LYS A 140 15.19 15.56 -0.15
CA LYS A 140 14.44 14.52 -0.88
C LYS A 140 14.60 13.14 -0.27
N ASP A 141 15.79 12.76 0.18
CA ASP A 141 16.01 11.50 0.91
C ASP A 141 15.12 11.42 2.16
N THR A 142 15.03 12.53 2.90
CA THR A 142 14.19 12.62 4.11
C THR A 142 12.71 12.45 3.77
N GLU A 143 12.24 13.14 2.73
CA GLU A 143 10.85 13.05 2.26
C GLU A 143 10.49 11.63 1.82
N ILE A 144 11.35 10.95 1.07
CA ILE A 144 11.14 9.57 0.63
C ILE A 144 11.14 8.60 1.82
N GLY A 145 11.99 8.83 2.83
CA GLY A 145 11.97 8.07 4.07
C GLY A 145 10.60 8.15 4.76
N ILE A 146 10.06 9.35 4.91
CA ILE A 146 8.74 9.58 5.53
C ILE A 146 7.63 8.89 4.73
N LEU A 147 7.64 9.00 3.40
CA LEU A 147 6.63 8.36 2.54
C LEU A 147 6.65 6.83 2.66
N LYS A 148 7.84 6.22 2.75
CA LYS A 148 7.98 4.77 2.99
C LYS A 148 7.39 4.34 4.33
N GLU A 149 7.67 5.09 5.40
CA GLU A 149 7.12 4.80 6.73
C GLU A 149 5.59 4.93 6.76
N GLN A 150 5.04 5.97 6.13
CA GLN A 150 3.60 6.17 6.02
C GLN A 150 2.91 5.04 5.23
N LEU A 151 3.51 4.59 4.12
CA LEU A 151 3.01 3.48 3.33
C LEU A 151 2.98 2.18 4.15
N ALA A 152 4.08 1.86 4.83
CA ALA A 152 4.16 0.69 5.69
C ALA A 152 3.13 0.72 6.84
N SER A 153 2.98 1.88 7.49
CA SER A 153 2.02 2.09 8.58
C SER A 153 0.57 1.94 8.11
N THR A 154 0.24 2.49 6.94
CA THR A 154 -1.10 2.41 6.34
C THR A 154 -1.43 0.97 5.93
N ASN A 155 -0.46 0.24 5.37
CA ASN A 155 -0.63 -1.17 5.05
C ASN A 155 -0.86 -2.03 6.29
N SER A 156 -0.09 -1.81 7.35
CA SER A 156 -0.30 -2.50 8.63
C SER A 156 -1.67 -2.18 9.23
N SER A 157 -2.09 -0.91 9.21
CA SER A 157 -3.38 -0.48 9.75
C SER A 157 -4.55 -1.11 8.97
N LEU A 158 -4.43 -1.23 7.64
CA LEU A 158 -5.43 -1.90 6.82
C LEU A 158 -5.51 -3.39 7.15
N ALA A 159 -4.37 -4.08 7.26
CA ALA A 159 -4.35 -5.51 7.58
C ALA A 159 -5.13 -5.79 8.88
N THR A 160 -4.86 -4.99 9.91
CA THR A 160 -5.61 -5.03 11.18
C THR A 160 -7.10 -4.75 10.98
N LEU A 161 -7.47 -3.75 10.17
CA LEU A 161 -8.88 -3.44 9.93
C LEU A 161 -9.62 -4.57 9.21
N ILE A 162 -8.97 -5.25 8.25
CA ILE A 162 -9.52 -6.41 7.54
C ILE A 162 -9.76 -7.57 8.50
N GLU A 163 -8.81 -7.85 9.39
CA GLU A 163 -8.93 -8.89 10.41
C GLU A 163 -10.09 -8.59 11.37
N MET A 164 -10.13 -7.37 11.94
CA MET A 164 -11.23 -6.93 12.78
C MET A 164 -12.60 -7.02 12.10
N TYR A 165 -12.67 -6.72 10.80
CA TYR A 165 -13.91 -6.81 10.04
C TYR A 165 -14.36 -8.26 9.87
N ARG A 166 -13.43 -9.18 9.57
CA ARG A 166 -13.73 -10.62 9.50
C ARG A 166 -14.25 -11.15 10.83
N ASP A 167 -13.57 -10.83 11.93
CA ASP A 167 -13.98 -11.24 13.27
C ASP A 167 -15.37 -10.70 13.62
N LYS A 168 -15.64 -9.42 13.33
CA LYS A 168 -16.96 -8.83 13.53
C LYS A 168 -18.04 -9.49 12.68
N SER A 169 -17.74 -9.79 11.42
CA SER A 169 -18.70 -10.47 10.53
C SER A 169 -19.03 -11.86 11.06
N GLN A 170 -18.01 -12.65 11.43
CA GLN A 170 -18.21 -13.97 12.02
C GLN A 170 -19.01 -13.89 13.31
N LEU A 171 -18.71 -12.94 14.19
CA LEU A 171 -19.47 -12.72 15.41
C LEU A 171 -20.92 -12.35 15.13
N ALA A 172 -21.16 -11.47 14.16
CA ALA A 172 -22.51 -11.10 13.75
C ALA A 172 -23.28 -12.31 13.19
N ASP A 173 -22.64 -13.16 12.38
CA ASP A 173 -23.25 -14.37 11.83
C ASP A 173 -23.57 -15.39 12.93
N MET A 174 -22.67 -15.60 13.89
CA MET A 174 -22.92 -16.45 15.06
C MET A 174 -24.10 -15.94 15.89
N GLN A 175 -24.13 -14.64 16.22
CA GLN A 175 -25.23 -14.03 16.96
C GLN A 175 -26.55 -14.12 16.19
N ARG A 176 -26.52 -13.90 14.88
CA ARG A 176 -27.69 -14.01 14.03
C ARG A 176 -28.24 -15.44 14.03
N ASN A 177 -27.36 -16.44 13.90
CA ASN A 177 -27.73 -17.84 13.98
C ASN A 177 -28.32 -18.20 15.35
N GLU A 178 -27.72 -17.71 16.45
CA GLU A 178 -28.23 -17.93 17.80
C GLU A 178 -29.62 -17.30 18.01
N MET A 179 -29.81 -16.04 17.60
CA MET A 179 -31.10 -15.35 17.69
C MET A 179 -32.21 -16.04 16.86
N ASN A 180 -31.82 -16.62 15.73
CA ASN A 180 -32.73 -17.28 14.80
C ASN A 180 -32.92 -18.78 15.09
N THR A 181 -32.20 -19.34 16.06
CA THR A 181 -32.39 -20.75 16.44
C THR A 181 -33.54 -20.87 17.44
N ALA A 182 -34.53 -21.70 17.12
CA ALA A 182 -35.52 -22.18 18.06
C ALA A 182 -35.50 -23.72 18.13
N TYR A 183 -36.17 -24.26 19.13
CA TYR A 183 -36.16 -25.68 19.44
C TYR A 183 -37.60 -26.16 19.54
N TYR A 184 -37.93 -27.30 18.92
CA TYR A 184 -39.27 -27.87 19.06
C TYR A 184 -39.25 -29.36 19.39
N ALA A 185 -40.26 -29.82 20.11
CA ALA A 185 -40.50 -31.22 20.44
C ALA A 185 -41.98 -31.56 20.25
N VAL A 186 -42.25 -32.71 19.62
CA VAL A 186 -43.62 -33.22 19.40
C VAL A 186 -43.70 -34.61 20.02
N GLY A 187 -44.74 -34.88 20.80
CA GLY A 187 -44.94 -36.19 21.42
C GLY A 187 -46.23 -36.29 22.21
N THR A 188 -46.55 -37.48 22.68
CA THR A 188 -47.70 -37.66 23.57
C THR A 188 -47.42 -37.05 24.94
N ALA A 189 -48.48 -36.70 25.68
CA ALA A 189 -48.34 -36.13 27.02
C ALA A 189 -47.55 -37.05 27.98
N LYS A 190 -47.58 -38.37 27.74
CA LYS A 190 -46.82 -39.36 28.51
C LYS A 190 -45.34 -39.33 28.13
N GLU A 191 -45.01 -39.43 26.85
CA GLU A 191 -43.61 -39.41 26.36
C GLU A 191 -42.89 -38.13 26.77
N LEU A 192 -43.54 -36.97 26.64
CA LEU A 192 -42.96 -35.68 27.01
C LEU A 192 -42.69 -35.58 28.52
N LYS A 193 -43.46 -36.27 29.37
CA LYS A 193 -43.22 -36.32 30.82
C LYS A 193 -42.14 -37.33 31.18
N ASP A 194 -42.20 -38.52 30.59
CA ASP A 194 -41.26 -39.60 30.84
C ASP A 194 -39.83 -39.21 30.40
N ASN A 195 -39.72 -38.42 29.34
CA ASN A 195 -38.45 -37.84 28.88
C ASN A 195 -38.08 -36.51 29.58
N GLY A 196 -38.87 -36.04 30.55
CA GLY A 196 -38.57 -34.85 31.34
C GLY A 196 -38.73 -33.51 30.63
N VAL A 197 -39.34 -33.47 29.44
CA VAL A 197 -39.65 -32.25 28.68
C VAL A 197 -40.75 -31.43 29.38
N LEU A 198 -41.78 -32.11 29.88
CA LEU A 198 -42.88 -31.50 30.63
C LEU A 198 -42.87 -31.95 32.08
N THR A 199 -43.09 -31.01 33.00
CA THR A 199 -43.33 -31.27 34.42
C THR A 199 -44.75 -30.86 34.79
N LYS A 200 -45.33 -31.52 35.80
CA LYS A 200 -46.65 -31.15 36.33
C LYS A 200 -46.41 -30.17 37.48
N GLU A 201 -46.65 -28.89 37.24
CA GLU A 201 -46.55 -27.85 38.27
C GLU A 201 -47.94 -27.45 38.77
N GLY A 202 -48.07 -27.35 40.09
CA GLY A 202 -49.33 -27.00 40.76
C GLY A 202 -50.33 -28.17 40.82
N GLY A 203 -51.31 -28.02 41.72
CA GLY A 203 -52.33 -29.03 42.01
C GLY A 203 -52.08 -29.78 43.31
N VAL A 204 -53.03 -29.69 44.24
CA VAL A 204 -53.01 -30.46 45.49
C VAL A 204 -53.54 -31.85 45.18
N ALA A 205 -52.79 -32.90 45.53
CA ALA A 205 -53.22 -34.31 45.39
C ALA A 205 -53.77 -34.69 43.99
N GLY A 206 -53.08 -34.32 42.92
CA GLY A 206 -53.37 -34.81 41.56
C GLY A 206 -54.45 -34.06 40.77
N LEU A 207 -55.20 -33.17 41.42
CA LEU A 207 -56.27 -32.35 40.82
C LEU A 207 -55.74 -30.97 40.41
N GLY A 208 -55.99 -30.56 39.15
CA GLY A 208 -55.78 -29.19 38.69
C GLY A 208 -54.35 -28.80 38.28
N GLY A 209 -53.39 -29.71 38.26
CA GLY A 209 -52.02 -29.41 37.81
C GLY A 209 -51.92 -29.21 36.30
N VAL A 210 -51.21 -28.16 35.89
CA VAL A 210 -50.96 -27.83 34.47
C VAL A 210 -49.59 -28.38 34.06
N ASN A 211 -49.50 -28.88 32.82
CA ASN A 211 -48.20 -29.27 32.26
C ASN A 211 -47.44 -27.98 31.91
N LYS A 212 -46.20 -27.85 32.38
CA LYS A 212 -45.29 -26.77 31.99
C LYS A 212 -43.98 -27.32 31.48
N LEU A 213 -43.30 -26.53 30.64
CA LEU A 213 -41.96 -26.83 30.19
C LEU A 213 -41.01 -26.93 31.38
N ASN A 214 -40.21 -28.00 31.44
CA ASN A 214 -39.23 -28.20 32.50
C ASN A 214 -38.02 -27.28 32.34
N MET A 215 -38.12 -26.04 32.78
CA MET A 215 -37.03 -25.07 32.69
C MET A 215 -35.81 -25.40 33.58
N ALA A 216 -35.96 -26.28 34.58
CA ALA A 216 -34.90 -26.64 35.51
C ALA A 216 -33.91 -27.66 34.92
N SER A 217 -34.38 -28.54 34.02
CA SER A 217 -33.56 -29.54 33.35
C SER A 217 -34.16 -29.90 31.99
N LEU A 218 -33.92 -29.04 30.99
CA LEU A 218 -34.35 -29.29 29.61
C LEU A 218 -33.49 -30.39 28.96
N PRO A 219 -34.07 -31.52 28.52
CA PRO A 219 -33.35 -32.54 27.78
C PRO A 219 -33.10 -32.06 26.34
N LYS A 220 -31.99 -31.35 26.12
CA LYS A 220 -31.68 -30.71 24.83
C LYS A 220 -31.72 -31.68 23.65
N ASP A 221 -31.30 -32.94 23.87
CA ASP A 221 -31.27 -33.99 22.84
C ASP A 221 -32.67 -34.44 22.38
N TYR A 222 -33.73 -34.11 23.14
CA TYR A 222 -35.11 -34.39 22.77
C TYR A 222 -35.72 -33.30 21.87
N PHE A 223 -35.04 -32.16 21.72
CA PHE A 223 -35.51 -31.06 20.88
C PHE A 223 -34.81 -31.04 19.52
N SER A 224 -35.59 -30.79 18.49
CA SER A 224 -35.08 -30.49 17.16
C SER A 224 -34.82 -28.97 17.04
N ALA A 225 -33.60 -28.61 16.69
CA ALA A 225 -33.23 -27.22 16.39
C ALA A 225 -33.74 -26.82 15.00
N ILE A 226 -34.28 -25.61 14.89
CA ILE A 226 -34.81 -25.03 13.65
C ILE A 226 -34.37 -23.58 13.49
N ASP A 227 -34.21 -23.15 12.25
CA ASP A 227 -34.08 -21.73 11.90
C ASP A 227 -35.48 -21.14 11.74
N ILE A 228 -35.83 -20.18 12.60
CA ILE A 228 -37.13 -19.52 12.62
C ILE A 228 -37.40 -18.67 11.37
N THR A 229 -36.36 -18.31 10.61
CA THR A 229 -36.49 -17.54 9.36
C THR A 229 -36.80 -18.41 8.16
N ALA A 230 -36.44 -19.70 8.24
CA ALA A 230 -36.68 -20.69 7.19
C ALA A 230 -37.87 -21.63 7.49
N THR A 231 -38.23 -21.79 8.76
CA THR A 231 -39.23 -22.77 9.22
C THR A 231 -40.55 -22.09 9.54
N ASN A 232 -41.49 -22.15 8.60
CA ASN A 232 -42.86 -21.61 8.77
C ASN A 232 -43.91 -22.69 9.03
N GLU A 233 -43.56 -23.97 8.88
CA GLU A 233 -44.47 -25.09 9.12
C GLU A 233 -43.76 -26.18 9.93
N ILE A 234 -44.48 -26.80 10.86
CA ILE A 234 -44.03 -27.96 11.62
C ILE A 234 -45.05 -29.08 11.43
N ASP A 235 -44.60 -30.21 10.92
CA ASP A 235 -45.43 -31.41 10.75
C ASP A 235 -45.63 -32.12 12.10
N LEU A 236 -46.89 -32.42 12.42
CA LEU A 236 -47.32 -33.07 13.65
C LEU A 236 -47.86 -34.49 13.39
N GLY A 237 -47.70 -35.01 12.18
CA GLY A 237 -48.02 -36.39 11.82
C GLY A 237 -49.51 -36.70 11.75
N GLY A 238 -50.34 -35.73 11.36
CA GLY A 238 -51.78 -35.96 11.13
C GLY A 238 -52.62 -36.16 12.40
N LYS A 239 -52.04 -35.98 13.59
CA LYS A 239 -52.71 -36.18 14.88
C LYS A 239 -53.33 -34.89 15.41
N LYS A 240 -54.35 -35.03 16.27
CA LYS A 240 -54.86 -33.90 17.05
C LYS A 240 -53.74 -33.39 17.95
N ALA A 241 -53.52 -32.09 17.92
CA ALA A 241 -52.38 -31.46 18.56
C ALA A 241 -52.79 -30.25 19.40
N LYS A 242 -52.10 -30.06 20.52
CA LYS A 242 -52.25 -28.92 21.40
C LYS A 242 -50.88 -28.41 21.82
N LEU A 243 -50.69 -27.09 21.86
CA LEU A 243 -49.45 -26.51 22.35
C LEU A 243 -49.30 -26.76 23.87
N GLY A 244 -48.14 -27.29 24.25
CA GLY A 244 -47.69 -27.46 25.63
C GLY A 244 -46.90 -26.27 26.16
N THR A 245 -46.48 -25.35 25.29
CA THR A 245 -45.82 -24.07 25.60
C THR A 245 -46.70 -22.89 25.20
N SER A 246 -46.48 -21.73 25.82
CA SER A 246 -47.27 -20.51 25.53
C SER A 246 -46.65 -19.72 24.39
N HIS A 247 -47.44 -19.44 23.35
CA HIS A 247 -47.07 -18.62 22.20
C HIS A 247 -48.21 -17.65 21.88
N PRO A 248 -47.94 -16.40 21.45
CA PRO A 248 -48.99 -15.41 21.27
C PRO A 248 -50.09 -15.84 20.31
N GLU A 249 -51.34 -15.57 20.67
CA GLU A 249 -52.48 -15.81 19.77
C GLU A 249 -52.35 -15.00 18.48
N GLY A 250 -52.80 -15.59 17.37
CA GLY A 250 -52.68 -15.01 16.03
C GLY A 250 -51.28 -15.05 15.41
N SER A 251 -50.25 -15.55 16.11
CA SER A 251 -48.92 -15.78 15.53
C SER A 251 -48.77 -17.15 14.87
N TYR A 252 -49.74 -18.05 15.04
CA TYR A 252 -49.76 -19.39 14.47
C TYR A 252 -51.19 -19.88 14.20
N ARG A 253 -51.31 -20.96 13.43
CA ARG A 253 -52.54 -21.71 13.17
C ARG A 253 -52.27 -23.20 13.22
N LEU A 254 -53.13 -23.96 13.89
CA LEU A 254 -53.18 -25.42 13.82
C LEU A 254 -54.19 -25.83 12.75
N GLU A 255 -53.77 -26.62 11.77
CA GLU A 255 -54.67 -27.13 10.73
C GLU A 255 -55.24 -28.51 11.11
N GLU A 256 -56.53 -28.56 11.45
CA GLU A 256 -57.24 -29.76 11.94
C GLU A 256 -57.51 -30.86 10.89
N GLY A 257 -56.73 -30.93 9.80
CA GLY A 257 -56.87 -31.98 8.78
C GLY A 257 -55.55 -32.42 8.15
N SER A 258 -54.56 -31.53 8.09
CA SER A 258 -53.20 -31.83 7.63
C SER A 258 -52.27 -32.24 8.78
N GLY A 259 -52.66 -31.95 10.03
CA GLY A 259 -51.83 -32.21 11.22
C GLY A 259 -50.54 -31.38 11.20
N LYS A 260 -50.63 -30.11 10.80
CA LYS A 260 -49.50 -29.17 10.75
C LYS A 260 -49.74 -27.96 11.65
N LEU A 261 -48.65 -27.44 12.21
CA LEU A 261 -48.60 -26.11 12.81
C LEU A 261 -47.99 -25.14 11.80
N VAL A 262 -48.76 -24.12 11.41
CA VAL A 262 -48.32 -23.05 10.50
C VAL A 262 -48.01 -21.81 11.34
N ILE A 263 -46.79 -21.32 11.25
CA ILE A 263 -46.31 -20.09 11.88
C ILE A 263 -46.62 -18.93 10.94
N LEU A 264 -47.48 -18.01 11.38
CA LEU A 264 -47.91 -16.85 10.59
C LEU A 264 -46.97 -15.65 10.76
N ASP A 265 -46.37 -15.54 11.94
CA ASP A 265 -45.41 -14.50 12.30
C ASP A 265 -44.37 -15.12 13.22
N ALA A 266 -43.19 -15.43 12.68
CA ALA A 266 -42.13 -16.11 13.41
C ALA A 266 -41.59 -15.28 14.58
N GLU A 267 -41.38 -13.97 14.40
CA GLU A 267 -40.88 -13.11 15.47
C GLU A 267 -41.87 -13.06 16.64
N LYS A 268 -43.15 -12.86 16.34
CA LYS A 268 -44.20 -12.85 17.35
C LYS A 268 -44.36 -14.23 17.99
N PHE A 269 -44.34 -15.31 17.22
CA PHE A 269 -44.50 -16.66 17.73
C PHE A 269 -43.39 -17.05 18.71
N TRP A 270 -42.13 -16.71 18.39
CA TRP A 270 -40.95 -17.04 19.20
C TRP A 270 -40.58 -15.96 20.23
N SER A 271 -41.42 -14.93 20.42
CA SER A 271 -41.16 -13.80 21.33
C SER A 271 -41.22 -14.15 22.82
N ILE A 272 -42.06 -15.11 23.19
CA ILE A 272 -42.25 -15.54 24.59
C ILE A 272 -41.26 -16.66 24.97
N SER A 273 -41.02 -17.59 24.05
CA SER A 273 -40.16 -18.75 24.25
C SER A 273 -39.58 -19.20 22.92
N LYS A 274 -38.29 -19.55 22.91
CA LYS A 274 -37.60 -20.22 21.78
C LYS A 274 -37.77 -21.74 21.81
N TYR A 275 -38.50 -22.27 22.78
CA TYR A 275 -38.85 -23.68 22.90
C TYR A 275 -40.34 -23.86 22.66
N LEU A 276 -40.67 -24.70 21.68
CA LEU A 276 -42.02 -25.13 21.36
C LEU A 276 -42.21 -26.59 21.77
N VAL A 277 -43.24 -26.88 22.55
CA VAL A 277 -43.66 -28.25 22.79
C VAL A 277 -45.07 -28.44 22.28
N VAL A 278 -45.28 -29.46 21.46
CA VAL A 278 -46.60 -29.83 20.94
C VAL A 278 -46.98 -31.20 21.48
N VAL A 279 -48.11 -31.26 22.16
CA VAL A 279 -48.69 -32.48 22.70
C VAL A 279 -49.67 -33.03 21.66
N ILE A 280 -49.43 -34.25 21.20
CA ILE A 280 -50.30 -34.98 20.27
C ILE A 280 -51.06 -36.10 20.98
N ASP A 281 -52.26 -36.41 20.47
CA ASP A 281 -53.10 -37.53 20.95
C ASP A 281 -52.65 -38.90 20.42
#